data_AF-A0A2D7A2C5-F1
#
_entry.id   AF-A0A2D7A2C5-F1
#
_cell.length_a   1.000
_cell.length_b   1.000
_cell.length_c   1.000
_cell.angle_alpha   90.00
_cell.angle_beta   90.00
_cell.angle_gamma   90.00
#
_symmetry.space_group_name_H-M   'P 1'
#
loop_
_entity.id
_entity.type
_entity.pdbx_description
1 polymer ?
#
loop_
_entity_poly.entity_id
_entity_poly.type
_entity_poly.pdbx_seq_one_letter_code
_entity_poly.pdbx_strand_id
1 'polypeptide(L)'
;MKNIIKYLSDFFMVFLAISLGFLADNFRENYSIKRDLSQNFNSLINDLKQDSINMHNIMLLKKSKEFEDLGNLNNVVYLYHKGEISWGQMKDEIKTLKGIPPYSTLFMDNSTFKNMQSSGLLSYIEDESIKNRLSYYYEVILKRLSDNNASFDKVGMQFSNKDFPFVTLNINGEYLKEGFTKKADDYLEIQLNLNSSKKILTSEKFMFDLDSYTGEFMFYNGLMKTIMSYNQNLLKSLYNIQNQSL
;
A
#
# COMPACT_ATOMS: atom_id res chain seq x y z
N MET A 1 -33.53 33.09 -62.14
CA MET A 1 -32.73 31.83 -62.05
C MET A 1 -31.28 32.06 -61.64
N LYS A 2 -30.48 32.88 -62.34
CA LYS A 2 -29.04 33.09 -62.01
C LYS A 2 -28.76 33.49 -60.55
N ASN A 3 -29.55 34.39 -59.96
CA ASN A 3 -29.32 34.87 -58.59
C ASN A 3 -29.63 33.80 -57.53
N ILE A 4 -30.65 32.97 -57.74
CA ILE A 4 -31.00 31.87 -56.82
C ILE A 4 -29.91 30.81 -56.80
N ILE A 5 -29.35 30.47 -57.97
CA ILE A 5 -28.23 29.52 -58.09
C ILE A 5 -27.00 30.06 -57.34
N LYS A 6 -26.73 31.38 -57.43
CA LYS A 6 -25.65 32.02 -56.68
C LYS A 6 -25.87 31.93 -55.16
N TYR A 7 -27.03 32.34 -54.66
CA TYR A 7 -27.33 32.26 -53.22
C TYR A 7 -27.28 30.83 -52.68
N LEU A 8 -27.74 29.85 -53.46
CA LEU A 8 -27.66 28.43 -53.11
C LEU A 8 -26.20 27.95 -53.05
N SER A 9 -25.38 28.34 -54.04
CA SER A 9 -23.94 28.03 -54.04
C SER A 9 -23.21 28.66 -52.86
N ASP A 10 -23.50 29.93 -52.54
CA ASP A 10 -22.91 30.63 -51.41
C ASP A 10 -23.31 29.97 -50.08
N PHE A 11 -24.57 29.55 -49.94
CA PHE A 11 -25.04 28.76 -48.80
C PHE A 11 -24.31 27.42 -48.70
N PHE A 12 -24.23 26.64 -49.80
CA PHE A 12 -23.55 25.35 -49.79
C PHE A 12 -22.07 25.48 -49.46
N MET A 13 -21.39 26.52 -49.93
CA MET A 13 -19.98 26.78 -49.60
C MET A 13 -19.79 26.97 -48.09
N VAL A 14 -20.60 27.85 -47.47
CA VAL A 14 -20.52 28.11 -46.02
C VAL A 14 -20.95 26.88 -45.22
N PHE A 15 -22.05 26.23 -45.60
CA PHE A 15 -22.54 25.02 -44.96
C PHE A 15 -21.51 23.88 -45.01
N LEU A 16 -20.89 23.64 -46.16
CA LEU A 16 -19.84 22.63 -46.31
C LEU A 16 -18.59 22.99 -45.51
N ALA A 17 -18.15 24.25 -45.53
CA ALA A 17 -16.99 24.68 -44.74
C ALA A 17 -17.19 24.42 -43.24
N ILE A 18 -18.36 24.77 -42.71
CA ILE A 18 -18.71 24.54 -41.30
C ILE A 18 -18.85 23.03 -41.02
N SER A 19 -19.55 22.28 -41.89
CA SER A 19 -19.76 20.84 -41.71
C SER A 19 -18.45 20.06 -41.76
N LEU A 20 -17.56 20.37 -42.70
CA LEU A 20 -16.24 19.75 -42.79
C LEU A 20 -15.34 20.13 -41.60
N GLY A 21 -15.46 21.37 -41.09
CA GLY A 21 -14.80 21.78 -39.85
C GLY A 21 -15.21 20.90 -38.67
N PHE A 22 -16.53 20.73 -38.45
CA PHE A 22 -17.05 19.84 -37.41
C PHE A 22 -16.61 18.38 -37.58
N LEU A 23 -16.61 17.87 -38.81
CA LEU A 23 -16.13 16.50 -39.08
C LEU A 23 -14.63 16.36 -38.76
N ALA A 24 -13.80 17.31 -39.21
CA ALA A 24 -12.36 17.30 -38.96
C ALA A 24 -12.05 17.37 -37.46
N ASP A 25 -12.77 18.22 -36.72
CA ASP A 25 -12.61 18.32 -35.27
C ASP A 25 -13.01 17.03 -34.56
N ASN A 26 -14.15 16.42 -34.94
CA ASN A 26 -14.57 15.13 -34.36
C ASN A 26 -13.57 13.99 -34.66
N PHE A 27 -13.02 13.93 -35.88
CA PHE A 27 -12.00 12.93 -36.20
C PHE A 27 -10.71 13.14 -35.39
N ARG A 28 -10.25 14.39 -35.27
CA ARG A 28 -9.06 14.74 -34.49
C ARG A 28 -9.25 14.46 -33.00
N GLU A 29 -10.41 14.79 -32.45
CA GLU A 29 -10.75 14.56 -31.05
C GLU A 29 -10.76 13.05 -30.74
N ASN A 30 -11.45 12.25 -31.54
CA ASN A 30 -11.47 10.79 -31.37
C ASN A 30 -10.07 10.17 -31.45
N TYR A 31 -9.22 10.67 -32.35
CA TYR A 31 -7.83 10.22 -32.43
C TYR A 31 -7.04 10.59 -31.15
N SER A 32 -7.16 11.82 -30.65
CA SER A 32 -6.49 12.25 -29.42
C SER A 32 -6.95 11.40 -28.24
N ILE A 33 -8.25 11.19 -28.08
CA ILE A 33 -8.82 10.39 -26.99
C ILE A 33 -8.26 8.97 -27.00
N LYS A 34 -8.20 8.31 -28.17
CA LYS A 34 -7.64 6.94 -28.28
C LYS A 34 -6.16 6.91 -27.90
N ARG A 35 -5.38 7.89 -28.36
CA ARG A 35 -3.96 8.01 -28.00
C ARG A 35 -3.78 8.22 -26.50
N ASP A 36 -4.50 9.17 -25.93
CA ASP A 36 -4.38 9.55 -24.53
C ASP A 36 -4.86 8.41 -23.62
N LEU A 37 -5.91 7.67 -24.03
CA LEU A 37 -6.37 6.45 -23.34
C LEU A 37 -5.30 5.36 -23.35
N SER A 38 -4.66 5.10 -24.49
CA SER A 38 -3.58 4.12 -24.61
C SER A 38 -2.36 4.49 -23.75
N GLN A 39 -1.98 5.77 -23.72
CA GLN A 39 -0.92 6.26 -22.83
C GLN A 39 -1.27 6.05 -21.35
N ASN A 40 -2.51 6.37 -20.95
CA ASN A 40 -2.95 6.15 -19.57
C ASN A 40 -3.00 4.67 -19.19
N PHE A 41 -3.39 3.76 -20.09
CA PHE A 41 -3.29 2.32 -19.82
C PHE A 41 -1.85 1.86 -19.60
N ASN A 42 -0.89 2.39 -20.36
CA ASN A 42 0.53 2.12 -20.13
C ASN A 42 0.99 2.61 -18.75
N SER A 43 0.59 3.82 -18.35
CA SER A 43 0.89 4.36 -17.03
C SER A 43 0.26 3.52 -15.91
N LEU A 44 -1.01 3.14 -16.03
CA LEU A 44 -1.69 2.25 -15.07
C LEU A 44 -0.97 0.91 -14.91
N ILE A 45 -0.49 0.32 -16.00
CA ILE A 45 0.29 -0.92 -15.96
C ILE A 45 1.58 -0.73 -15.14
N ASN A 46 2.27 0.39 -15.32
CA ASN A 46 3.49 0.70 -14.57
C ASN A 46 3.19 0.95 -13.08
N ASP A 47 2.12 1.69 -12.78
CA ASP A 47 1.67 1.94 -11.41
C ASP A 47 1.36 0.61 -10.69
N LEU A 48 0.58 -0.27 -11.33
CA LEU A 48 0.21 -1.58 -10.78
C LEU A 48 1.42 -2.50 -10.57
N LYS A 49 2.42 -2.45 -11.46
CA LYS A 49 3.69 -3.19 -11.28
C LYS A 49 4.46 -2.68 -10.06
N GLN A 50 4.57 -1.37 -9.91
CA GLN A 50 5.27 -0.78 -8.77
C GLN A 50 4.55 -1.11 -7.46
N ASP A 51 3.22 -1.00 -7.44
CA ASP A 51 2.38 -1.42 -6.32
C ASP A 51 2.63 -2.90 -5.98
N SER A 52 2.73 -3.78 -6.98
CA SER A 52 3.01 -5.20 -6.79
C SER A 52 4.36 -5.43 -6.10
N ILE A 53 5.40 -4.71 -6.50
CA ILE A 53 6.72 -4.80 -5.87
C ILE A 53 6.63 -4.33 -4.41
N ASN A 54 5.97 -3.21 -4.16
CA ASN A 54 5.82 -2.63 -2.82
C ASN A 54 5.02 -3.55 -1.89
N MET A 55 3.89 -4.10 -2.36
CA MET A 55 3.10 -5.10 -1.64
C MET A 55 3.91 -6.35 -1.33
N HIS A 56 4.70 -6.83 -2.30
CA HIS A 56 5.54 -8.01 -2.09
C HIS A 56 6.55 -7.78 -0.96
N ASN A 57 7.22 -6.63 -0.95
CA ASN A 57 8.18 -6.28 0.10
C ASN A 57 7.55 -6.27 1.50
N ILE A 58 6.35 -5.70 1.65
CA ILE A 58 5.61 -5.73 2.92
C ILE A 58 5.23 -7.16 3.29
N MET A 59 4.78 -7.97 2.31
CA MET A 59 4.38 -9.35 2.56
C MET A 59 5.55 -10.23 3.03
N LEU A 60 6.78 -9.93 2.60
CA LEU A 60 7.99 -10.64 3.03
C LEU A 60 8.29 -10.46 4.52
N LEU A 61 7.79 -9.41 5.18
CA LEU A 61 7.95 -9.21 6.63
C LEU A 61 7.37 -10.37 7.44
N LYS A 62 6.31 -11.03 6.96
CA LYS A 62 5.75 -12.22 7.63
C LYS A 62 6.69 -13.45 7.58
N LYS A 63 7.70 -13.43 6.71
CA LYS A 63 8.72 -14.48 6.60
C LYS A 63 10.04 -14.06 7.24
N SER A 64 10.10 -12.89 7.88
CA SER A 64 11.33 -12.34 8.45
C SER A 64 11.60 -12.91 9.85
N LYS A 65 12.86 -12.81 10.28
CA LYS A 65 13.25 -13.26 11.62
C LYS A 65 12.53 -12.46 12.71
N GLU A 66 12.29 -11.18 12.46
CA GLU A 66 11.57 -10.31 13.38
C GLU A 66 10.14 -10.80 13.61
N PHE A 67 9.44 -11.31 12.59
CA PHE A 67 8.11 -11.88 12.78
C PHE A 67 8.13 -13.17 13.62
N GLU A 68 9.16 -14.01 13.47
CA GLU A 68 9.37 -15.15 14.37
C GLU A 68 9.61 -14.68 15.81
N ASP A 69 10.42 -13.63 15.98
CA ASP A 69 10.73 -13.04 17.28
C ASP A 69 9.51 -12.40 17.94
N LEU A 70 8.60 -11.82 17.16
CA LEU A 70 7.28 -11.40 17.64
C LEU A 70 6.47 -12.59 18.17
N GLY A 71 6.46 -13.72 17.45
CA GLY A 71 5.82 -14.95 17.92
C GLY A 71 6.45 -15.50 19.20
N ASN A 72 7.79 -15.47 19.29
CA ASN A 72 8.53 -15.87 20.48
C ASN A 72 8.21 -14.96 21.68
N LEU A 73 8.15 -13.64 21.46
CA LEU A 73 7.77 -12.69 22.50
C LEU A 73 6.35 -12.95 23.03
N ASN A 74 5.38 -13.19 22.14
CA ASN A 74 4.02 -13.58 22.54
C ASN A 74 4.04 -14.83 23.43
N ASN A 75 4.77 -15.86 23.00
CA ASN A 75 4.88 -17.12 23.75
C ASN A 75 5.54 -16.92 25.13
N VAL A 76 6.62 -16.14 25.20
CA VAL A 76 7.33 -15.86 26.45
C VAL A 76 6.44 -15.10 27.43
N VAL A 77 5.71 -14.07 26.97
CA VAL A 77 4.75 -13.34 27.80
C VAL A 77 3.65 -14.28 28.31
N TYR A 78 3.09 -15.11 27.43
CA TYR A 78 2.09 -16.12 27.81
C TYR A 78 2.61 -17.09 28.88
N LEU A 79 3.79 -17.68 28.68
CA LEU A 79 4.39 -18.62 29.64
C LEU A 79 4.64 -17.98 31.01
N TYR A 80 5.04 -16.70 31.03
CA TYR A 80 5.23 -15.96 32.28
C TYR A 80 3.90 -15.78 33.02
N HIS A 81 2.86 -15.31 32.33
CA HIS A 81 1.54 -15.12 32.94
C HIS A 81 0.88 -16.44 33.37
N LYS A 82 1.24 -17.55 32.73
CA LYS A 82 0.85 -18.90 33.14
C LYS A 82 1.63 -19.43 34.36
N GLY A 83 2.72 -18.77 34.75
CA GLY A 83 3.59 -19.19 35.84
C GLY A 83 4.54 -20.33 35.49
N GLU A 84 4.74 -20.62 34.19
CA GLU A 84 5.63 -21.70 33.73
C GLU A 84 7.09 -21.27 33.65
N ILE A 85 7.34 -19.96 33.54
CA ILE A 85 8.69 -19.38 33.55
C ILE A 85 8.81 -18.27 34.59
N SER A 86 9.99 -18.17 35.19
CA SER A 86 10.36 -17.07 36.08
C SER A 86 10.70 -15.79 35.29
N TRP A 87 10.77 -14.66 35.99
CA TRP A 87 11.27 -13.42 35.41
C TRP A 87 12.70 -13.55 34.87
N GLY A 88 13.55 -14.36 35.52
CA GLY A 88 14.91 -14.62 35.04
C GLY A 88 14.90 -15.24 33.65
N GLN A 89 14.14 -16.33 33.50
CA GLN A 89 13.98 -17.02 32.22
C GLN A 89 13.34 -16.13 31.15
N MET A 90 12.31 -15.35 31.50
CA MET A 90 11.71 -14.38 30.57
C MET A 90 12.74 -13.37 30.04
N LYS A 91 13.61 -12.83 30.90
CA LYS A 91 14.68 -11.92 30.46
C LYS A 91 15.66 -12.61 29.51
N ASP A 92 16.06 -13.84 29.83
CA ASP A 92 17.02 -14.58 29.02
C ASP A 92 16.47 -14.85 27.62
N GLU A 93 15.18 -15.20 27.50
CA GLU A 93 14.50 -15.33 26.22
C GLU A 93 14.41 -14.00 25.45
N ILE A 94 14.01 -12.90 26.12
CA ILE A 94 13.93 -11.57 25.48
C ILE A 94 15.29 -11.12 24.94
N LYS A 95 16.40 -11.44 25.62
CA LYS A 95 17.77 -11.14 25.15
C LYS A 95 18.14 -11.84 23.84
N THR A 96 17.43 -12.91 23.47
CA THR A 96 17.70 -13.63 22.21
C THR A 96 17.01 -13.01 20.99
N LEU A 97 16.04 -12.11 21.22
CA LEU A 97 15.27 -11.47 20.15
C LEU A 97 16.15 -10.48 19.39
N LYS A 98 16.14 -10.56 18.06
CA LYS A 98 16.87 -9.63 17.19
C LYS A 98 16.08 -8.36 16.89
N GLY A 99 14.76 -8.44 16.98
CA GLY A 99 13.85 -7.32 16.77
C GLY A 99 12.41 -7.77 16.61
N ILE A 100 11.53 -6.81 16.40
CA ILE A 100 10.09 -6.99 16.14
C ILE A 100 9.82 -6.37 14.76
N PRO A 101 8.93 -6.93 13.92
CA PRO A 101 8.75 -6.42 12.58
C PRO A 101 8.25 -4.97 12.65
N PRO A 102 8.64 -4.10 11.71
CA PRO A 102 8.12 -2.74 11.65
C PRO A 102 6.65 -2.73 11.21
N TYR A 103 5.92 -1.67 11.58
CA TYR A 103 4.55 -1.41 11.14
C TYR A 103 4.48 -0.77 9.75
N SER A 104 5.19 -1.34 8.77
CA SER A 104 5.27 -0.76 7.43
C SER A 104 3.95 -0.87 6.65
N THR A 105 3.36 0.27 6.30
CA THR A 105 2.14 0.35 5.47
C THR A 105 2.42 0.65 4.00
N LEU A 106 1.55 0.15 3.11
CA LEU A 106 1.59 0.38 1.67
C LEU A 106 1.00 1.75 1.30
N PHE A 107 1.74 2.50 0.50
CA PHE A 107 1.22 3.67 -0.21
C PHE A 107 1.20 3.36 -1.71
N MET A 108 0.01 3.41 -2.31
CA MET A 108 -0.18 3.18 -3.74
C MET A 108 -0.33 4.51 -4.47
N ASP A 109 0.26 4.62 -5.66
CA ASP A 109 -0.01 5.75 -6.54
C ASP A 109 -1.33 5.55 -7.29
N ASN A 110 -2.15 6.60 -7.34
CA ASN A 110 -3.39 6.63 -8.11
C ASN A 110 -3.49 7.88 -9.00
N SER A 111 -2.38 8.56 -9.24
CA SER A 111 -2.29 9.76 -10.07
C SER A 111 -2.87 9.52 -11.47
N THR A 112 -2.49 8.44 -12.14
CA THR A 112 -3.00 8.08 -13.46
C THR A 112 -4.51 7.90 -13.45
N PHE A 113 -5.07 7.13 -12.51
CA PHE A 113 -6.50 6.92 -12.41
C PHE A 113 -7.27 8.22 -12.16
N LYS A 114 -6.79 9.08 -11.26
CA LYS A 114 -7.38 10.40 -10.99
C LYS A 114 -7.33 11.33 -12.20
N ASN A 115 -6.24 11.28 -12.97
CA ASN A 115 -6.12 12.06 -14.21
C ASN A 115 -7.15 11.57 -15.24
N MET A 116 -7.32 10.26 -15.41
CA MET A 116 -8.33 9.69 -16.30
C MET A 116 -9.76 10.05 -15.86
N GLN A 117 -10.02 10.04 -14.56
CA GLN A 117 -11.32 10.44 -14.01
C GLN A 117 -11.61 11.91 -14.27
N SER A 118 -10.64 12.79 -13.98
CA SER A 118 -10.79 14.25 -14.10
C SER A 118 -10.87 14.73 -15.56
N SER A 119 -10.23 14.02 -16.49
CA SER A 119 -10.26 14.31 -17.93
C SER A 119 -11.44 13.67 -18.66
N GLY A 120 -12.29 12.90 -17.96
CA GLY A 120 -13.40 12.18 -18.58
C GLY A 120 -12.98 10.95 -19.39
N LEU A 121 -11.69 10.60 -19.44
CA LEU A 121 -11.20 9.45 -20.22
C LEU A 121 -11.82 8.10 -19.80
N LEU A 122 -12.26 7.97 -18.54
CA LEU A 122 -12.95 6.77 -18.07
C LEU A 122 -14.26 6.47 -18.84
N SER A 123 -14.97 7.50 -19.35
CA SER A 123 -16.21 7.29 -20.12
C SER A 123 -15.94 6.73 -21.52
N TYR A 124 -14.71 6.85 -22.02
CA TYR A 124 -14.29 6.34 -23.32
C TYR A 124 -13.76 4.90 -23.26
N ILE A 125 -13.70 4.28 -22.08
CA ILE A 125 -13.40 2.86 -21.96
C ILE A 125 -14.63 2.05 -22.38
N GLU A 126 -14.54 1.42 -23.55
CA GLU A 126 -15.62 0.60 -24.13
C GLU A 126 -15.92 -0.67 -23.29
N ASP A 127 -14.88 -1.30 -22.74
CA ASP A 127 -15.04 -2.47 -21.87
C ASP A 127 -15.53 -2.05 -20.47
N GLU A 128 -16.84 -2.21 -20.24
CA GLU A 128 -17.47 -1.91 -18.95
C GLU A 128 -16.91 -2.72 -17.78
N SER A 129 -16.51 -3.98 -18.02
CA SER A 129 -15.91 -4.81 -16.98
C SER A 129 -14.58 -4.21 -16.52
N ILE A 130 -13.75 -3.71 -17.44
CA ILE A 130 -12.48 -3.08 -17.10
C ILE A 130 -12.70 -1.73 -16.41
N LYS A 131 -13.61 -0.91 -16.92
CA LYS A 131 -14.04 0.36 -16.29
C LYS A 131 -14.49 0.15 -14.84
N ASN A 132 -15.31 -0.88 -14.60
CA ASN A 132 -15.81 -1.23 -13.27
C ASN A 132 -14.70 -1.76 -12.35
N ARG A 133 -13.77 -2.58 -12.88
CA ARG A 133 -12.62 -3.09 -12.10
C ARG A 133 -11.66 -1.98 -11.71
N LEU A 134 -11.35 -1.05 -12.62
CA LEU A 134 -10.54 0.13 -12.32
C LEU A 134 -11.17 0.97 -11.21
N SER A 135 -12.46 1.28 -11.38
CA SER A 135 -13.21 2.08 -10.40
C SER A 135 -13.24 1.37 -9.04
N TYR A 136 -13.54 0.07 -8.99
CA TYR A 136 -13.57 -0.68 -7.74
C TYR A 136 -12.19 -0.74 -7.06
N TYR A 137 -11.11 -0.95 -7.82
CA TYR A 137 -9.76 -0.99 -7.27
C TYR A 137 -9.36 0.34 -6.64
N TYR A 138 -9.53 1.45 -7.35
CA TYR A 138 -9.06 2.76 -6.86
C TYR A 138 -10.03 3.49 -5.93
N GLU A 139 -11.34 3.26 -6.02
CA GLU A 139 -12.33 3.94 -5.15
C GLU A 139 -12.70 3.11 -3.92
N VAL A 140 -12.65 1.78 -3.99
CA VAL A 140 -13.05 0.89 -2.89
C VAL A 140 -11.85 0.25 -2.23
N ILE A 141 -11.01 -0.44 -3.00
CA ILE A 141 -9.88 -1.20 -2.44
C ILE A 141 -8.82 -0.25 -1.87
N LEU A 142 -8.44 0.80 -2.61
CA LEU A 142 -7.48 1.79 -2.12
C LEU A 142 -7.99 2.58 -0.91
N LYS A 143 -9.29 2.90 -0.85
CA LYS A 143 -9.87 3.54 0.34
C LYS A 143 -9.80 2.62 1.55
N ARG A 144 -10.18 1.35 1.38
CA ARG A 144 -10.04 0.33 2.42
C ARG A 144 -8.59 0.20 2.87
N LEU A 145 -7.63 0.21 1.94
CA LEU A 145 -6.21 0.21 2.29
C LEU A 145 -5.87 1.40 3.18
N SER A 146 -6.23 2.62 2.77
CA SER A 146 -5.94 3.84 3.51
C SER A 146 -6.49 3.81 4.93
N ASP A 147 -7.72 3.34 5.12
CA ASP A 147 -8.35 3.24 6.44
C ASP A 147 -7.61 2.22 7.33
N ASN A 148 -7.17 1.10 6.75
CA ASN A 148 -6.43 0.07 7.50
C ASN A 148 -4.97 0.44 7.72
N ASN A 149 -4.35 1.26 6.86
CA ASN A 149 -3.05 1.86 7.12
C ASN A 149 -3.10 2.69 8.39
N ALA A 150 -4.09 3.59 8.50
CA ALA A 150 -4.24 4.44 9.67
C ALA A 150 -4.45 3.63 10.97
N SER A 151 -5.19 2.51 10.90
CA SER A 151 -5.34 1.59 12.03
C SER A 151 -4.00 0.95 12.42
N PHE A 152 -3.30 0.37 11.45
CA PHE A 152 -2.06 -0.34 11.70
C PHE A 152 -0.92 0.59 12.15
N ASP A 153 -0.81 1.77 11.55
CA ASP A 153 0.12 2.83 11.98
C ASP A 153 -0.12 3.25 13.43
N LYS A 154 -1.39 3.41 13.81
CA LYS A 154 -1.75 3.81 15.18
C LYS A 154 -1.34 2.73 16.18
N VAL A 155 -1.69 1.48 15.93
CA VAL A 155 -1.37 0.35 16.82
C VAL A 155 0.14 0.11 16.85
N GLY A 156 0.81 0.14 15.70
CA GLY A 156 2.25 -0.02 15.59
C GLY A 156 3.02 1.10 16.29
N MET A 157 2.64 2.36 16.08
CA MET A 157 3.24 3.49 16.77
C MET A 157 3.07 3.40 18.29
N GLN A 158 1.87 3.02 18.75
CA GLN A 158 1.62 2.86 20.17
C GLN A 158 2.48 1.74 20.76
N PHE A 159 2.49 0.57 20.13
CA PHE A 159 3.27 -0.57 20.60
C PHE A 159 4.78 -0.28 20.56
N SER A 160 5.33 0.10 19.40
CA SER A 160 6.77 0.28 19.21
C SER A 160 7.36 1.48 19.95
N ASN A 161 6.61 2.58 20.11
CA ASN A 161 7.17 3.82 20.67
C ASN A 161 6.79 4.07 22.14
N LYS A 162 5.75 3.41 22.67
CA LYS A 162 5.23 3.70 24.02
C LYS A 162 5.20 2.47 24.91
N ASP A 163 4.75 1.33 24.39
CA ASP A 163 4.47 0.16 25.22
C ASP A 163 5.64 -0.85 25.23
N PHE A 164 6.41 -0.97 24.14
CA PHE A 164 7.61 -1.81 24.09
C PHE A 164 8.83 -1.03 24.61
N PRO A 165 9.42 -1.42 25.76
CA PRO A 165 10.41 -0.59 26.48
C PRO A 165 11.79 -0.54 25.82
N PHE A 166 12.04 -1.34 24.78
CA PHE A 166 13.34 -1.44 24.12
C PHE A 166 13.20 -1.05 22.65
N VAL A 167 13.47 0.22 22.36
CA VAL A 167 13.77 0.61 20.98
C VAL A 167 15.07 -0.11 20.63
N THR A 168 15.04 -0.95 19.60
CA THR A 168 16.27 -1.51 19.06
C THR A 168 17.20 -0.33 18.74
N LEU A 169 18.41 -0.28 19.31
CA LEU A 169 19.44 0.71 18.91
C LEU A 169 19.92 0.51 17.46
N ASN A 170 19.21 -0.36 16.74
CA ASN A 170 19.27 -0.65 15.33
C ASN A 170 18.00 -0.06 14.70
N ILE A 171 18.18 0.99 13.89
CA ILE A 171 17.15 1.50 12.99
C ILE A 171 17.70 1.28 11.58
N ASN A 172 17.00 0.49 10.75
CA ASN A 172 17.39 0.21 9.37
C ASN A 172 18.82 -0.35 9.18
N GLY A 173 19.32 -1.14 10.15
CA GLY A 173 20.68 -1.68 10.11
C GLY A 173 21.77 -0.68 10.54
N GLU A 174 21.39 0.56 10.87
CA GLU A 174 22.29 1.51 11.51
C GLU A 174 22.22 1.33 13.02
N TYR A 175 23.31 0.80 13.57
CA TYR A 175 23.58 0.93 14.99
C TYR A 175 24.08 2.34 15.26
N LEU A 176 23.69 2.93 16.40
CA LEU A 176 24.43 4.08 16.94
C LEU A 176 25.92 3.64 17.06
N LYS A 177 26.77 4.17 16.17
CA LYS A 177 28.18 3.74 16.02
C LYS A 177 28.93 3.76 17.34
N GLU A 178 29.78 2.74 17.52
CA GLU A 178 30.70 2.57 18.65
C GLU A 178 31.50 3.85 18.93
N GLY A 179 31.48 4.26 20.20
CA GLY A 179 32.13 5.51 20.67
C GLY A 179 31.52 6.06 21.96
N PHE A 180 30.27 5.67 22.28
CA PHE A 180 29.70 5.84 23.61
C PHE A 180 29.88 4.54 24.39
N THR A 181 30.04 4.63 25.71
CA THR A 181 30.24 3.54 26.68
C THR A 181 29.12 2.49 26.79
N LYS A 182 28.32 2.30 25.72
CA LYS A 182 27.15 1.43 25.64
C LYS A 182 27.30 0.45 24.48
N LYS A 183 27.72 -0.78 24.75
CA LYS A 183 27.40 -1.87 23.82
C LYS A 183 25.90 -2.12 23.90
N ALA A 184 25.25 -2.46 22.78
CA ALA A 184 23.80 -2.63 22.73
C ALA A 184 23.31 -3.69 23.74
N ASP A 185 24.07 -4.79 23.89
CA ASP A 185 23.77 -5.88 24.81
C ASP A 185 23.88 -5.45 26.28
N ASP A 186 24.92 -4.66 26.63
CA ASP A 186 25.10 -4.12 27.98
C ASP A 186 23.94 -3.19 28.36
N TYR A 187 23.43 -2.42 27.39
CA TYR A 187 22.31 -1.51 27.62
C TYR A 187 20.99 -2.26 27.78
N LEU A 188 20.69 -3.25 26.93
CA LEU A 188 19.51 -4.09 27.05
C LEU A 188 19.50 -4.85 28.38
N GLU A 189 20.66 -5.39 28.80
CA GLU A 189 20.80 -6.04 30.10
C GLU A 189 20.50 -5.09 31.27
N ILE A 190 21.05 -3.88 31.24
CA ILE A 190 20.74 -2.85 32.26
C ILE A 190 19.23 -2.56 32.26
N GLN A 191 18.62 -2.33 31.09
CA GLN A 191 17.21 -2.01 31.00
C GLN A 191 16.33 -3.15 31.51
N LEU A 192 16.62 -4.41 31.17
CA LEU A 192 15.90 -5.58 31.66
C LEU A 192 16.06 -5.79 33.18
N ASN A 193 17.11 -5.26 33.81
CA ASN A 193 17.28 -5.33 35.26
C ASN A 193 16.53 -4.22 36.03
N LEU A 194 15.92 -3.24 35.33
CA LEU A 194 15.11 -2.20 35.96
C LEU A 194 13.76 -2.75 36.45
N ASN A 195 13.35 -2.34 37.65
CA ASN A 195 12.01 -2.65 38.18
C ASN A 195 10.88 -2.12 37.28
N SER A 196 11.08 -1.00 36.59
CA SER A 196 10.12 -0.45 35.63
C SER A 196 9.92 -1.39 34.44
N SER A 197 10.99 -1.93 33.87
CA SER A 197 10.92 -2.87 32.74
C SER A 197 10.19 -4.15 33.12
N LYS A 198 10.49 -4.71 34.30
CA LYS A 198 9.73 -5.83 34.84
C LYS A 198 8.24 -5.50 34.92
N LYS A 199 7.87 -4.38 35.56
CA LYS A 199 6.47 -3.95 35.70
C LYS A 199 5.75 -3.81 34.36
N ILE A 200 6.42 -3.29 33.33
CA ILE A 200 5.85 -3.13 31.99
C ILE A 200 5.67 -4.50 31.33
N LEU A 201 6.75 -5.27 31.19
CA LEU A 201 6.77 -6.51 30.41
C LEU A 201 5.92 -7.64 31.02
N THR A 202 5.69 -7.58 32.33
CA THR A 202 4.84 -8.56 33.05
C THR A 202 3.42 -8.04 33.31
N SER A 203 3.03 -6.90 32.72
CA SER A 203 1.69 -6.35 32.92
C SER A 203 0.68 -6.99 31.99
N GLU A 204 -0.56 -7.13 32.46
CA GLU A 204 -1.70 -7.53 31.61
C GLU A 204 -1.85 -6.60 30.41
N LYS A 205 -1.62 -5.29 30.61
CA LYS A 205 -1.67 -4.30 29.53
C LYS A 205 -0.71 -4.66 28.40
N PHE A 206 0.55 -4.98 28.73
CA PHE A 206 1.55 -5.35 27.73
C PHE A 206 1.15 -6.59 26.94
N MET A 207 0.56 -7.60 27.59
CA MET A 207 0.02 -8.77 26.92
C MET A 207 -1.05 -8.38 25.90
N PHE A 208 -2.03 -7.55 26.29
CA PHE A 208 -3.08 -7.08 25.37
C PHE A 208 -2.55 -6.22 24.22
N ASP A 209 -1.59 -5.34 24.47
CA ASP A 209 -1.01 -4.50 23.41
C ASP A 209 -0.20 -5.34 22.41
N LEU A 210 0.55 -6.33 22.92
CA LEU A 210 1.33 -7.26 22.10
C LEU A 210 0.41 -8.13 21.22
N ASP A 211 -0.67 -8.64 21.79
CA ASP A 211 -1.69 -9.40 21.06
C ASP A 211 -2.36 -8.52 19.99
N SER A 212 -2.69 -7.26 20.35
CA SER A 212 -3.28 -6.30 19.41
C SER A 212 -2.32 -6.00 18.26
N TYR A 213 -1.03 -5.78 18.54
CA TYR A 213 -0.04 -5.53 17.50
C TYR A 213 0.14 -6.74 16.58
N THR A 214 0.20 -7.93 17.16
CA THR A 214 0.35 -9.19 16.42
C THR A 214 -0.87 -9.46 15.53
N GLY A 215 -2.07 -9.25 16.08
CA GLY A 215 -3.34 -9.38 15.36
C GLY A 215 -3.43 -8.42 14.17
N GLU A 216 -3.14 -7.13 14.39
CA GLU A 216 -3.14 -6.12 13.33
C GLU A 216 -2.08 -6.40 12.25
N PHE A 217 -0.87 -6.82 12.63
CA PHE A 217 0.15 -7.23 11.68
C PHE A 217 -0.34 -8.39 10.79
N MET A 218 -0.95 -9.42 11.39
CA MET A 218 -1.49 -10.55 10.65
C MET A 218 -2.65 -10.16 9.73
N PHE A 219 -3.57 -9.32 10.23
CA PHE A 219 -4.70 -8.81 9.48
C PHE A 219 -4.22 -7.99 8.27
N TYR A 220 -3.27 -7.06 8.49
CA TYR A 220 -2.70 -6.23 7.45
C TYR A 220 -1.99 -7.05 6.37
N ASN A 221 -1.23 -8.08 6.76
CA ASN A 221 -0.63 -9.01 5.79
C ASN A 221 -1.69 -9.79 4.99
N GLY A 222 -2.82 -10.13 5.61
CA GLY A 222 -3.99 -10.71 4.92
C GLY A 222 -4.59 -9.75 3.90
N LEU A 223 -4.78 -8.48 4.29
CA LEU A 223 -5.24 -7.42 3.40
C LEU A 223 -4.30 -7.25 2.19
N MET A 224 -2.98 -7.26 2.38
CA MET A 224 -2.01 -7.18 1.27
C MET A 224 -2.21 -8.30 0.24
N LYS A 225 -2.50 -9.53 0.67
CA LYS A 225 -2.78 -10.64 -0.27
C LYS A 225 -4.04 -10.39 -1.08
N THR A 226 -5.09 -9.85 -0.45
CA THR A 226 -6.34 -9.50 -1.14
C THR A 226 -6.11 -8.40 -2.17
N ILE A 227 -5.42 -7.32 -1.79
CA ILE A 227 -5.11 -6.21 -2.71
C ILE A 227 -4.24 -6.68 -3.86
N MET A 228 -3.22 -7.49 -3.59
CA MET A 228 -2.36 -8.11 -4.61
C MET A 228 -3.20 -8.90 -5.62
N SER A 229 -4.19 -9.67 -5.16
CA SER A 229 -5.06 -10.41 -6.07
C SER A 229 -5.84 -9.47 -7.00
N TYR A 230 -6.42 -8.37 -6.49
CA TYR A 230 -7.10 -7.38 -7.33
C TYR A 230 -6.13 -6.71 -8.31
N ASN A 231 -4.95 -6.32 -7.84
CA ASN A 231 -3.90 -5.71 -8.65
C ASN A 231 -3.50 -6.63 -9.83
N GLN A 232 -3.18 -7.89 -9.56
CA GLN A 232 -2.78 -8.85 -10.60
C GLN A 232 -3.91 -9.15 -11.60
N ASN A 233 -5.15 -9.21 -11.13
CA ASN A 233 -6.31 -9.37 -12.01
C ASN A 233 -6.47 -8.16 -12.94
N LEU A 234 -6.30 -6.95 -12.43
CA LEU A 234 -6.39 -5.73 -13.21
C LEU A 234 -5.23 -5.61 -14.21
N LEU A 235 -4.01 -5.91 -13.77
CA LEU A 235 -2.82 -5.93 -14.63
C LEU A 235 -3.00 -6.89 -15.81
N LYS A 236 -3.51 -8.11 -15.57
CA LYS A 236 -3.83 -9.08 -16.61
C LYS A 236 -4.88 -8.54 -17.60
N SER A 237 -5.94 -7.89 -17.10
CA SER A 237 -6.97 -7.27 -17.95
C SER A 237 -6.39 -6.16 -18.84
N LEU A 238 -5.54 -5.30 -18.30
CA LEU A 238 -4.94 -4.19 -19.06
C LEU A 238 -3.97 -4.69 -20.15
N TYR A 239 -3.17 -5.73 -19.87
CA TYR A 239 -2.33 -6.34 -20.91
C TYR A 239 -3.12 -6.94 -22.06
N ASN A 240 -4.27 -7.56 -21.76
CA ASN A 240 -5.11 -8.13 -22.81
C ASN A 240 -5.65 -7.03 -23.75
N ILE A 241 -6.00 -5.85 -23.22
CA ILE A 241 -6.41 -4.71 -24.07
C ILE A 241 -5.27 -4.30 -25.00
N GLN A 242 -4.05 -4.14 -24.47
CA GLN A 242 -2.90 -3.71 -25.27
C GLN A 242 -2.61 -4.65 -26.43
N ASN A 243 -2.72 -5.95 -26.18
CA ASN A 243 -2.48 -6.99 -27.19
C ASN A 243 -3.62 -7.11 -28.23
N GLN A 244 -4.81 -6.57 -27.95
CA GLN A 244 -5.93 -6.51 -28.89
C GLN A 244 -5.96 -5.21 -29.73
N SER A 245 -5.25 -4.18 -29.28
CA SER A 245 -5.13 -2.89 -29.96
C SER A 245 -3.98 -2.81 -30.99
N LEU A 246 -3.28 -3.93 -31.24
CA LEU A 246 -2.27 -4.14 -32.28
C LEU A 246 -2.78 -5.11 -33.33
#